data_AF-A0A2V6KFA7-F1
#
_entry.id   AF-A0A2V6KFA7-F1
#
_cell.length_a   1.000
_cell.length_b   1.000
_cell.length_c   1.000
_cell.angle_alpha   90.00
_cell.angle_beta   90.00
_cell.angle_gamma   90.00
#
_symmetry.space_group_name_H-M   'P 1'
#
loop_
_entity.id
_entity.type
_entity.pdbx_description
1 polymer ?
#
loop_
_entity_poly.entity_id
_entity_poly.type
_entity_poly.pdbx_seq_one_letter_code
_entity_poly.pdbx_strand_id
1 'polypeptide(L)'
;IGPRGVYDEAKRFAEAITMAYHRYHRLDTKIVRIFNTYGPRMRLRDGRVVPAFIGQALSEQALTVFGDGSQTRSFCYVSDLIDGIFKLAMSNFHEPINIGNPREMTIKQFAEEIIRIT
;
A
#
# COMPACT_ATOMS: atom_id res chain seq x y z
N ILE A 1 7.16 -18.74 -12.88
CA ILE A 1 6.05 -18.16 -12.08
C ILE A 1 6.40 -18.34 -10.61
N GLY A 2 6.60 -17.25 -9.86
CA GLY A 2 6.95 -17.32 -8.44
C GLY A 2 5.71 -17.53 -7.55
N PRO A 3 5.87 -17.89 -6.26
CA PRO A 3 4.75 -18.15 -5.34
C PRO A 3 3.77 -16.96 -5.18
N ARG A 4 4.25 -15.72 -5.37
CA ARG A 4 3.42 -14.50 -5.35
C ARG A 4 2.76 -14.17 -6.70
N GLY A 5 3.12 -14.87 -7.76
CA GLY A 5 2.66 -14.59 -9.12
C GLY A 5 1.14 -14.64 -9.28
N VAL A 6 0.44 -15.42 -8.45
CA VAL A 6 -1.04 -15.43 -8.43
C VAL A 6 -1.62 -14.04 -8.15
N TYR A 7 -1.01 -13.26 -7.26
CA TYR A 7 -1.46 -11.91 -6.93
C TYR A 7 -1.07 -10.92 -8.03
N ASP A 8 0.21 -10.94 -8.42
CA ASP A 8 0.78 -9.99 -9.37
C ASP A 8 0.10 -10.11 -10.75
N GLU A 9 -0.05 -11.33 -11.27
CA GLU A 9 -0.67 -11.58 -12.56
C GLU A 9 -2.18 -11.31 -12.55
N ALA A 10 -2.88 -11.67 -11.47
CA ALA A 10 -4.32 -11.39 -11.36
C ALA A 10 -4.59 -9.88 -11.36
N LYS A 11 -3.76 -9.08 -10.66
CA LYS A 11 -3.90 -7.61 -10.66
C LYS A 11 -3.59 -7.00 -12.02
N ARG A 12 -2.53 -7.46 -12.70
CA ARG A 12 -2.20 -7.02 -14.07
C ARG A 12 -3.32 -7.36 -15.05
N PHE A 13 -3.89 -8.57 -14.96
CA PHE A 13 -5.02 -8.99 -15.77
C PHE A 13 -6.27 -8.12 -15.51
N ALA A 14 -6.54 -7.78 -14.24
CA ALA A 14 -7.66 -6.92 -13.88
C ALA A 14 -7.55 -5.50 -14.49
N GLU A 15 -6.34 -4.93 -14.56
CA GLU A 15 -6.14 -3.66 -15.28
C GLU A 15 -6.42 -3.80 -16.78
N ALA A 16 -5.93 -4.87 -17.40
CA ALA A 16 -6.12 -5.11 -18.82
C ALA A 16 -7.61 -5.27 -19.20
N ILE A 17 -8.37 -6.07 -18.44
CA ILE A 17 -9.81 -6.25 -18.69
C ILE A 17 -10.60 -4.97 -18.43
N THR A 18 -10.25 -4.20 -17.38
CA THR A 18 -10.91 -2.91 -17.09
C THR A 18 -10.72 -1.93 -18.25
N MET A 19 -9.49 -1.81 -18.77
CA MET A 19 -9.22 -0.94 -19.93
C MET A 19 -9.86 -1.46 -21.22
N ALA A 20 -9.99 -2.77 -21.39
CA ALA A 20 -10.72 -3.34 -22.53
C ALA A 20 -12.20 -2.92 -22.50
N TYR A 21 -12.85 -3.00 -21.34
CA TYR A 21 -14.24 -2.56 -21.16
C TYR A 21 -14.40 -1.05 -21.34
N HIS A 22 -13.47 -0.24 -20.82
CA HIS A 22 -13.46 1.20 -21.05
C HIS A 22 -13.42 1.54 -22.56
N ARG A 23 -12.48 0.91 -23.29
CA ARG A 23 -12.26 1.21 -24.72
C ARG A 23 -13.42 0.72 -25.60
N TYR A 24 -13.92 -0.48 -25.35
CA TYR A 24 -14.93 -1.11 -26.20
C TYR A 24 -16.35 -0.70 -25.83
N HIS A 25 -16.69 -0.68 -24.53
CA HIS A 25 -18.04 -0.39 -24.03
C HIS A 25 -18.23 1.05 -23.55
N ARG A 26 -17.17 1.89 -23.55
CA ARG A 26 -17.22 3.28 -23.08
C ARG A 26 -17.70 3.43 -21.63
N LEU A 27 -17.48 2.41 -20.81
CA LEU A 27 -17.78 2.49 -19.38
C LEU A 27 -16.85 3.50 -18.70
N ASP A 28 -17.38 4.29 -17.77
CA ASP A 28 -16.53 5.11 -16.90
C ASP A 28 -15.84 4.21 -15.88
N THR A 29 -14.53 4.04 -16.05
CA THR A 29 -13.70 3.16 -15.24
C THR A 29 -12.54 3.93 -14.64
N LYS A 30 -12.18 3.61 -13.40
CA LYS A 30 -11.02 4.19 -12.71
C LYS A 30 -10.09 3.07 -12.26
N ILE A 31 -8.79 3.24 -12.50
CA ILE A 31 -7.76 2.29 -12.06
C ILE A 31 -6.82 2.98 -11.09
N VAL A 32 -6.80 2.49 -9.85
CA VAL A 32 -5.90 2.98 -8.80
C VAL A 32 -4.83 1.94 -8.52
N ARG A 33 -3.56 2.35 -8.67
CA ARG A 33 -2.40 1.59 -8.22
C ARG A 33 -2.02 2.04 -6.82
N ILE A 34 -2.48 1.27 -5.85
CA ILE A 34 -2.35 1.57 -4.42
C ILE A 34 -0.96 1.15 -3.93
N PHE A 35 -0.21 2.11 -3.39
CA PHE A 35 1.05 1.85 -2.71
C PHE A 35 0.82 1.45 -1.24
N ASN A 36 1.89 1.06 -0.54
CA ASN A 36 1.83 0.63 0.86
C ASN A 36 1.04 1.62 1.72
N THR A 37 -0.10 1.17 2.22
CA THR A 37 -1.03 1.99 2.99
C THR A 37 -1.17 1.47 4.41
N TYR A 38 -1.24 2.39 5.37
CA TYR A 38 -1.42 2.08 6.78
C TYR A 38 -2.48 2.95 7.47
N GLY A 39 -3.00 2.49 8.61
CA GLY A 39 -3.94 3.25 9.43
C GLY A 39 -4.74 2.37 10.38
N PRO A 40 -5.75 2.94 11.06
CA PRO A 40 -6.65 2.20 11.94
C PRO A 40 -7.32 1.01 11.25
N ARG A 41 -7.70 -0.01 12.02
CA ARG A 41 -8.39 -1.25 11.57
C ARG A 41 -7.54 -2.22 10.74
N MET A 42 -6.23 -1.97 10.59
CA MET A 42 -5.32 -2.97 10.04
C MET A 42 -5.29 -4.22 10.93
N ARG A 43 -5.21 -5.39 10.29
CA ARG A 43 -5.00 -6.65 11.01
C ARG A 43 -3.57 -6.68 11.54
N LEU A 44 -3.39 -6.94 12.83
CA LEU A 44 -2.06 -6.99 13.47
C LEU A 44 -1.17 -8.12 12.91
N ARG A 45 -1.76 -9.19 12.37
CA ARG A 45 -1.05 -10.37 11.84
C ARG A 45 -1.29 -10.54 10.34
N ASP A 46 -0.96 -9.52 9.55
CA ASP A 46 -1.10 -9.57 8.08
C ASP A 46 0.23 -9.71 7.32
N GLY A 47 1.35 -9.83 8.05
CA GLY A 47 2.69 -10.00 7.48
C GLY A 47 3.34 -8.71 6.97
N ARG A 48 2.73 -7.54 7.15
CA ARG A 48 3.31 -6.23 6.82
C ARG A 48 4.10 -5.67 7.99
N VAL A 49 5.10 -4.84 7.66
CA VAL A 49 6.03 -4.28 8.66
C VAL A 49 5.35 -3.35 9.66
N VAL A 50 4.38 -2.53 9.23
CA VAL A 50 3.67 -1.58 10.10
C VAL A 50 2.90 -2.29 11.23
N PRO A 51 1.96 -3.20 10.95
CA PRO A 51 1.23 -3.90 12.00
C PRO A 51 2.12 -4.85 12.81
N ALA A 52 3.17 -5.42 12.21
CA ALA A 52 4.14 -6.25 12.94
C ALA A 52 4.88 -5.42 14.00
N PHE A 53 5.42 -4.25 13.63
CA PHE A 53 6.17 -3.41 14.57
C PHE A 53 5.27 -2.82 15.65
N ILE A 54 4.11 -2.30 15.27
CA ILE A 54 3.12 -1.81 16.25
C ILE A 54 2.71 -2.93 17.21
N GLY A 55 2.45 -4.14 16.70
CA GLY A 55 2.08 -5.28 17.53
C GLY A 55 3.18 -5.73 18.48
N GLN A 56 4.44 -5.74 18.02
CA GLN A 56 5.60 -6.07 18.85
C GLN A 56 5.82 -5.01 19.93
N ALA A 57 5.82 -3.73 19.57
CA ALA A 57 6.02 -2.62 20.49
C ALA A 57 4.94 -2.58 21.59
N LEU A 58 3.66 -2.70 21.22
CA LEU A 58 2.55 -2.74 22.18
C LEU A 58 2.55 -3.99 23.08
N SER A 59 3.30 -5.03 22.70
CA SER A 59 3.47 -6.25 23.51
C SER A 59 4.80 -6.28 24.26
N GLU A 60 5.53 -5.15 24.31
CA GLU A 60 6.88 -5.03 24.89
C GLU A 60 7.89 -6.05 24.33
N GLN A 61 7.70 -6.45 23.06
CA GLN A 61 8.59 -7.35 22.35
C GLN A 61 9.60 -6.56 21.51
N ALA A 62 10.80 -7.12 21.35
CA ALA A 62 11.80 -6.55 20.45
C ALA A 62 11.30 -6.49 19.00
N LEU A 63 11.51 -5.35 18.35
CA LEU A 63 11.16 -5.15 16.94
C LEU A 63 12.05 -6.02 16.04
N THR A 64 11.44 -6.81 15.16
CA THR A 64 12.17 -7.72 14.26
C THR A 64 12.51 -7.04 12.93
N VAL A 65 13.74 -6.55 12.78
CA VAL A 65 14.27 -6.03 11.51
C VAL A 65 15.01 -7.13 10.77
N PHE A 66 14.57 -7.48 9.56
CA PHE A 66 15.29 -8.40 8.69
C PHE A 66 16.38 -7.65 7.90
N GLY A 67 17.60 -8.18 7.91
CA GLY A 67 18.77 -7.53 7.30
C GLY A 67 19.32 -6.40 8.17
N ASP A 68 19.88 -5.37 7.53
CA ASP A 68 20.45 -4.19 8.20
C ASP A 68 19.44 -3.04 8.38
N GLY A 69 18.21 -3.20 7.86
CA GLY A 69 17.16 -2.19 7.93
C GLY A 69 17.32 -1.01 6.97
N SER A 70 18.30 -1.07 6.05
CA SER A 70 18.58 -0.02 5.05
C SER A 70 17.53 0.05 3.94
N GLN A 71 16.77 -1.02 3.73
CA GLN A 71 15.73 -1.08 2.72
C GLN A 71 14.68 0.01 2.97
N THR A 72 14.33 0.75 1.92
CA THR A 72 13.37 1.85 2.01
C THR A 72 11.97 1.39 1.66
N ARG A 73 10.97 2.02 2.28
CA ARG A 73 9.56 1.91 1.94
C ARG A 73 8.93 3.28 2.06
N SER A 74 7.94 3.56 1.22
CA SER A 74 7.01 4.65 1.47
C SER A 74 5.75 4.12 2.14
N PHE A 75 5.11 4.96 2.96
CA PHE A 75 3.88 4.64 3.67
C PHE A 75 2.86 5.76 3.47
N CYS A 76 1.73 5.42 2.86
CA CYS A 76 0.59 6.31 2.66
C CYS A 76 -0.42 6.12 3.79
N TYR A 77 -0.83 7.21 4.45
CA TYR A 77 -1.86 7.10 5.49
C TYR A 77 -3.24 6.90 4.85
N VAL A 78 -4.10 6.12 5.49
CA VAL A 78 -5.38 5.66 4.92
C VAL A 78 -6.31 6.79 4.49
N SER A 79 -6.32 7.94 5.21
CA SER A 79 -7.15 9.08 4.81
C SER A 79 -6.67 9.71 3.50
N ASP A 80 -5.36 9.77 3.28
CA ASP A 80 -4.78 10.33 2.04
C ASP A 80 -5.09 9.42 0.84
N LEU A 81 -5.03 8.10 1.04
CA LEU A 81 -5.46 7.15 0.02
C LEU A 81 -6.94 7.35 -0.34
N ILE A 82 -7.82 7.46 0.67
CA ILE A 82 -9.26 7.64 0.46
C ILE A 82 -9.55 8.94 -0.30
N ASP A 83 -8.91 10.04 0.10
CA ASP A 83 -9.03 11.33 -0.58
C ASP A 83 -8.59 11.22 -2.05
N GLY A 84 -7.46 10.56 -2.31
CA GLY A 84 -6.99 10.30 -3.68
C GLY A 84 -7.97 9.46 -4.52
N ILE A 85 -8.52 8.39 -3.95
CA ILE A 85 -9.52 7.55 -4.63
C ILE A 85 -10.78 8.36 -4.94
N PHE A 86 -11.26 9.15 -3.98
CA PHE A 86 -12.44 9.99 -4.16
C PHE A 86 -12.25 11.05 -5.25
N LYS A 87 -11.10 11.73 -5.26
CA LYS A 87 -10.74 12.69 -6.30
C LYS A 87 -10.68 12.06 -7.69
N LEU A 88 -10.07 10.87 -7.80
CA LEU A 88 -10.05 10.15 -9.08
C LEU A 88 -11.46 9.77 -9.52
N ALA A 89 -12.28 9.26 -8.61
CA ALA A 89 -13.67 8.88 -8.88
C ALA A 89 -14.52 10.05 -9.40
N MET A 90 -14.30 11.26 -8.89
CA MET A 90 -15.00 12.48 -9.34
C MET A 90 -14.37 13.14 -10.58
N SER A 91 -13.26 12.62 -11.09
CA SER A 91 -12.54 13.22 -12.22
C SER A 91 -12.94 12.62 -13.56
N ASN A 92 -12.60 13.33 -14.65
CA ASN A 92 -12.69 12.79 -16.02
C ASN A 92 -11.47 11.94 -16.43
N PHE A 93 -10.53 11.69 -15.50
CA PHE A 93 -9.35 10.88 -15.76
C PHE A 93 -9.71 9.38 -15.75
N HIS A 94 -9.15 8.61 -16.68
CA HIS A 94 -9.50 7.19 -16.89
C HIS A 94 -8.29 6.27 -17.05
N GLU A 95 -7.07 6.82 -17.17
CA GLU A 95 -5.85 6.02 -17.21
C GLU A 95 -5.44 5.56 -15.79
N PRO A 96 -4.59 4.53 -15.66
CA PRO A 96 -4.07 4.11 -14.36
C PRO A 96 -3.31 5.22 -13.65
N ILE A 97 -3.61 5.43 -12.37
CA ILE A 97 -2.91 6.42 -11.53
C ILE A 97 -2.32 5.78 -10.28
N ASN A 98 -1.10 6.20 -9.94
CA ASN A 98 -0.44 5.80 -8.70
C ASN A 98 -0.95 6.68 -7.55
N ILE A 99 -1.42 6.06 -6.46
CA ILE A 99 -1.76 6.77 -5.23
C ILE A 99 -0.93 6.19 -4.10
N GLY A 100 -0.13 7.07 -3.49
CA GLY A 100 0.83 6.73 -2.47
C GLY A 100 1.50 7.96 -1.91
N ASN A 101 2.44 7.74 -1.00
CA ASN A 101 3.29 8.79 -0.46
C ASN A 101 4.67 8.68 -1.16
N PRO A 102 5.22 9.74 -1.76
CA PRO A 102 6.55 9.70 -2.37
C PRO A 102 7.69 9.73 -1.32
N ARG A 103 7.38 10.05 -0.06
CA ARG A 103 8.38 10.09 1.00
C ARG A 103 8.76 8.67 1.42
N GLU A 104 10.00 8.32 1.14
CA GLU A 104 10.60 7.08 1.60
C GLU A 104 11.20 7.22 3.00
N MET A 105 11.24 6.09 3.71
CA MET A 105 11.86 5.93 5.02
C MET A 105 12.52 4.55 5.07
N THR A 106 13.67 4.45 5.73
CA THR A 106 14.29 3.13 5.96
C THR A 106 13.49 2.34 6.98
N ILE A 107 13.55 1.01 6.94
CA ILE A 107 12.91 0.18 7.97
C ILE A 107 13.49 0.46 9.36
N LYS A 108 14.77 0.80 9.45
CA LYS A 108 15.40 1.22 10.70
C LYS A 108 14.81 2.51 11.25
N GLN A 109 14.71 3.56 10.43
CA GLN A 109 14.07 4.83 10.82
C GLN A 109 12.62 4.60 11.25
N PHE A 110 11.92 3.71 10.55
CA PHE A 110 10.55 3.36 10.90
C PHE A 110 10.47 2.63 12.26
N ALA A 111 11.39 1.71 12.56
CA ALA A 111 11.46 1.03 13.86
C ALA A 111 11.73 2.02 15.01
N GLU A 112 12.69 2.94 14.82
CA GLU A 112 13.03 3.99 15.79
C GLU A 112 11.84 4.93 16.06
N GLU A 113 11.09 5.27 15.00
CA GLU A 113 9.88 6.08 15.10
C GLU A 113 8.79 5.39 15.92
N ILE A 114 8.55 4.09 15.68
CA ILE A 114 7.57 3.30 16.43
C ILE A 114 7.94 3.25 17.91
N ILE A 115 9.20 2.94 18.25
CA ILE A 115 9.67 2.90 19.65
C ILE A 115 9.49 4.26 20.34
N ARG A 116 9.66 5.38 19.61
CA ARG A 116 9.51 6.72 20.21
C ARG A 116 8.06 7.04 20.59
N ILE A 117 7.08 6.46 19.90
CA ILE A 117 5.65 6.80 20.06
C ILE A 117 4.84 5.76 20.84
N THR A 118 5.45 4.63 21.20
CA THR A 118 4.85 3.56 22.01
C THR A 118 5.59 3.43 23.33
#